data_AF-E4N6G5-F1
#
_entry.id   AF-E4N6G5-F1
#
_cell.length_a   1.000
_cell.length_b   1.000
_cell.length_c   1.000
_cell.angle_alpha   90.00
_cell.angle_beta   90.00
_cell.angle_gamma   90.00
#
_symmetry.space_group_name_H-M   'P 1'
#
loop_
_entity.id
_entity.type
_entity.pdbx_description
1 polymer ?
#
loop_
_entity_poly.entity_id
_entity_poly.type
_entity_poly.pdbx_seq_one_letter_code
_entity_poly.pdbx_strand_id
1 'polypeptide(L)'
;MRPLLLPQARRTPVPAAAPDFATPLGPLAFTAAPDGTALPARPDRLWRLPSGALLARWSGPDTELELLVTAYRPEPLDPARTATGACGALWCLRARREVRPAFTAALTDPPPGTGSGYDGGQHVAALEVDGGGHRLTLHGPDAEAIGLLAATDPDVPTRWAGLAPVGWGEHYPPGRPALHWTLPALPPGEHVLLSASAAWLPADPAAEEDEDDQAARWGALTHPDAILAAAAPGTPEPPGALRRNRTRRASRIGPA
;
A
#
# COMPACT_ATOMS: atom_id res chain seq x y z
N MET A 1 20.96 14.99 0.34
CA MET A 1 19.97 14.25 -0.49
C MET A 1 19.85 12.84 0.05
N ARG A 2 18.70 12.47 0.63
CA ARG A 2 18.43 11.07 0.98
C ARG A 2 18.34 10.24 -0.33
N PRO A 3 18.90 9.03 -0.37
CA PRO A 3 18.66 8.10 -1.47
C PRO A 3 17.19 7.64 -1.48
N LEU A 4 16.66 7.32 -2.67
CA LEU A 4 15.39 6.60 -2.83
C LEU A 4 15.30 5.38 -1.89
N LEU A 5 14.08 5.01 -1.48
CA LEU A 5 13.72 3.96 -0.50
C LEU A 5 14.85 2.94 -0.26
N LEU A 6 15.70 3.34 0.70
CA LEU A 6 16.80 2.64 1.35
C LEU A 6 17.79 1.81 0.50
N PRO A 7 19.06 2.23 0.39
CA PRO A 7 20.15 1.45 -0.21
C PRO A 7 20.80 0.40 0.73
N GLN A 8 20.21 0.02 1.87
CA GLN A 8 20.97 -0.70 2.93
C GLN A 8 20.72 -2.22 3.04
N ALA A 9 19.63 -2.75 2.50
CA ALA A 9 19.38 -4.20 2.53
C ALA A 9 19.89 -4.89 1.27
N ARG A 10 20.38 -6.14 1.41
CA ARG A 10 20.76 -6.98 0.27
C ARG A 10 19.55 -7.21 -0.63
N ARG A 11 19.65 -6.83 -1.90
CA ARG A 11 18.57 -6.96 -2.89
C ARG A 11 18.81 -8.16 -3.78
N THR A 12 17.82 -9.04 -3.90
CA THR A 12 17.85 -10.15 -4.87
C THR A 12 16.94 -9.80 -6.04
N PRO A 13 17.44 -9.60 -7.26
CA PRO A 13 16.59 -9.38 -8.43
C PRO A 13 15.63 -10.54 -8.63
N VAL A 14 14.38 -10.23 -8.97
CA VAL A 14 13.35 -11.22 -9.33
C VAL A 14 12.69 -10.82 -10.65
N PRO A 15 12.06 -11.75 -11.39
CA PRO A 15 11.35 -11.41 -12.62
C PRO A 15 10.31 -10.31 -12.39
N ALA A 16 10.26 -9.33 -13.29
CA ALA A 16 9.31 -8.23 -13.20
C ALA A 16 7.86 -8.75 -13.28
N ALA A 17 7.09 -8.43 -12.25
CA ALA A 17 5.66 -8.70 -12.11
C ALA A 17 5.00 -7.53 -11.36
N ALA A 18 3.68 -7.45 -11.40
CA ALA A 18 2.95 -6.49 -10.57
C ALA A 18 3.25 -6.76 -9.08
N PRO A 19 3.64 -5.76 -8.29
CA PRO A 19 3.98 -5.93 -6.88
C PRO A 19 2.72 -5.95 -6.00
N ASP A 20 1.78 -6.82 -6.32
CA ASP A 20 0.52 -6.96 -5.59
C ASP A 20 0.68 -7.82 -4.33
N PHE A 21 -0.19 -7.61 -3.35
CA PHE A 21 -0.24 -8.39 -2.13
C PHE A 21 -1.47 -9.30 -2.12
N ALA A 22 -1.31 -10.59 -1.83
CA ALA A 22 -2.44 -11.52 -1.79
C ALA A 22 -3.23 -11.36 -0.49
N THR A 23 -4.56 -11.21 -0.59
CA THR A 23 -5.49 -11.17 0.55
C THR A 23 -6.58 -12.24 0.37
N PRO A 24 -7.36 -12.56 1.42
CA PRO A 24 -8.54 -13.42 1.27
C PRO A 24 -9.62 -12.85 0.34
N LEU A 25 -9.64 -11.54 0.11
CA LEU A 25 -10.58 -10.85 -0.78
C LEU A 25 -10.01 -10.56 -2.18
N GLY A 26 -8.94 -11.27 -2.57
CA GLY A 26 -8.25 -11.07 -3.84
C GLY A 26 -6.94 -10.26 -3.70
N PRO A 27 -6.18 -10.07 -4.79
CA PRO A 27 -4.95 -9.31 -4.75
C PRO A 27 -5.19 -7.81 -4.50
N LEU A 28 -4.48 -7.24 -3.54
CA LEU A 28 -4.40 -5.80 -3.29
C LEU A 28 -3.26 -5.22 -4.13
N ALA A 29 -3.61 -4.39 -5.11
CA ALA A 29 -2.68 -3.72 -6.01
C ALA A 29 -2.36 -2.31 -5.51
N PHE A 30 -1.09 -1.92 -5.65
CA PHE A 30 -0.59 -0.60 -5.30
C PHE A 30 -0.03 0.05 -6.57
N THR A 31 -0.68 1.11 -7.06
CA THR A 31 -0.35 1.75 -8.34
C THR A 31 -0.11 3.25 -8.16
N ALA A 32 0.48 3.87 -9.18
CA ALA A 32 0.72 5.30 -9.23
C ALA A 32 0.44 5.85 -10.63
N ALA A 33 -0.04 7.09 -10.68
CA ALA A 33 -0.40 7.79 -11.91
C ALA A 33 0.06 9.26 -11.88
N PRO A 34 1.38 9.54 -11.95
CA PRO A 34 1.89 10.91 -12.03
C PRO A 34 1.27 11.66 -13.22
N ASP A 35 0.78 12.87 -12.98
CA ASP A 35 0.04 13.70 -13.94
C ASP A 35 -1.16 12.96 -14.59
N GLY A 36 -1.78 12.02 -13.85
CA GLY A 36 -2.91 11.22 -14.32
C GLY A 36 -2.52 10.10 -15.30
N THR A 37 -1.24 9.92 -15.61
CA THR A 37 -0.78 8.83 -16.49
C THR A 37 -0.35 7.65 -15.65
N ALA A 38 -1.14 6.57 -15.69
CA ALA A 38 -0.83 5.33 -14.97
C ALA A 38 0.53 4.76 -15.38
N LEU A 39 1.38 4.45 -14.39
CA LEU A 39 2.60 3.71 -14.65
C LEU A 39 2.28 2.27 -15.10
N PRO A 40 3.14 1.66 -15.92
CA PRO A 40 2.98 0.26 -16.30
C PRO A 40 2.93 -0.64 -15.06
N ALA A 41 2.05 -1.64 -15.05
CA ALA A 41 1.94 -2.58 -13.92
C ALA A 41 3.25 -3.33 -13.63
N ARG A 42 4.10 -3.52 -14.64
CA ARG A 42 5.43 -4.13 -14.47
C ARG A 42 6.48 -3.03 -14.25
N PRO A 43 7.28 -3.10 -13.17
CA PRO A 43 8.38 -2.17 -12.95
C PRO A 43 9.59 -2.48 -13.84
N ASP A 44 10.46 -1.49 -14.04
CA ASP A 44 11.75 -1.68 -14.71
C ASP A 44 12.65 -2.62 -13.92
N ARG A 45 12.55 -2.55 -12.59
CA ARG A 45 13.29 -3.41 -11.67
C ARG A 45 12.41 -3.84 -10.51
N LEU A 46 12.49 -5.12 -10.18
CA LEU A 46 11.86 -5.72 -9.01
C LEU A 46 12.90 -6.50 -8.22
N TRP A 47 12.92 -6.26 -6.92
CA TRP A 47 13.79 -6.97 -5.98
C TRP A 47 12.99 -7.60 -4.86
N ARG A 48 13.49 -8.72 -4.36
CA ARG A 48 13.09 -9.29 -3.09
C ARG A 48 14.13 -8.96 -2.02
N LEU A 49 13.68 -8.46 -0.88
CA LEU A 49 14.49 -8.21 0.31
C LEU A 49 14.58 -9.47 1.19
N PRO A 50 15.53 -9.54 2.15
CA PRO A 50 15.68 -10.71 3.01
C PRO A 50 14.44 -11.00 3.89
N SER A 51 13.67 -9.96 4.22
CA SER A 51 12.37 -10.04 4.91
C SER A 51 11.25 -10.68 4.08
N GLY A 52 11.49 -10.90 2.77
CA GLY A 52 10.45 -11.33 1.83
C GLY A 52 9.74 -10.16 1.13
N ALA A 53 9.89 -8.93 1.63
CA ALA A 53 9.33 -7.72 1.03
C ALA A 53 9.76 -7.53 -0.44
N LEU A 54 8.89 -6.90 -1.22
CA LEU A 54 9.14 -6.54 -2.62
C LEU A 54 9.47 -5.05 -2.72
N LEU A 55 10.53 -4.72 -3.45
CA LEU A 55 10.88 -3.36 -3.84
C LEU A 55 10.78 -3.26 -5.35
N ALA A 56 9.82 -2.50 -5.85
CA ALA A 56 9.62 -2.21 -7.26
C ALA A 56 10.14 -0.80 -7.60
N ARG A 57 10.64 -0.61 -8.82
CA ARG A 57 11.10 0.69 -9.30
C ARG A 57 10.70 0.96 -10.74
N TRP A 58 10.20 2.16 -10.97
CA TRP A 58 9.95 2.76 -12.28
C TRP A 58 10.82 4.00 -12.43
N SER A 59 11.56 4.08 -13.53
CA SER A 59 12.49 5.15 -13.85
C SER A 59 12.04 5.81 -15.15
N GLY A 60 11.44 6.99 -15.03
CA GLY A 60 11.07 7.82 -16.17
C GLY A 60 12.03 9.00 -16.37
N PRO A 61 11.87 9.74 -17.48
CA PRO A 61 12.54 11.02 -17.66
C PRO A 61 12.08 12.05 -16.61
N ASP A 62 10.82 11.96 -16.20
CA ASP A 62 10.11 12.97 -15.43
C ASP A 62 10.03 12.68 -13.94
N THR A 63 10.00 11.39 -13.61
CA THR A 63 9.85 10.91 -12.26
C THR A 63 10.64 9.64 -12.06
N GLU A 64 10.87 9.36 -10.79
CA GLU A 64 11.37 8.07 -10.36
C GLU A 64 10.55 7.62 -9.18
N LEU A 65 9.95 6.44 -9.30
CA LEU A 65 9.09 5.88 -8.27
C LEU A 65 9.73 4.60 -7.76
N GLU A 66 9.85 4.49 -6.44
CA GLU A 66 10.03 3.21 -5.77
C GLU A 66 8.76 2.88 -4.97
N LEU A 67 8.39 1.60 -4.94
CA LEU A 67 7.30 1.07 -4.14
C LEU A 67 7.83 -0.11 -3.35
N LEU A 68 7.78 0.01 -2.03
CA LEU A 68 8.01 -1.09 -1.10
C LEU A 68 6.67 -1.70 -0.72
N VAL A 69 6.53 -3.01 -0.85
CA VAL A 69 5.37 -3.77 -0.35
C VAL A 69 5.88 -4.87 0.57
N THR A 70 5.36 -4.93 1.78
CA THR A 70 5.77 -5.90 2.78
C THR A 70 4.57 -6.44 3.53
N ALA A 71 4.69 -7.68 4.00
CA ALA A 71 3.82 -8.13 5.08
C ALA A 71 4.18 -7.33 6.34
N TYR A 72 3.18 -6.94 7.10
CA TYR A 72 3.36 -6.25 8.38
C TYR A 72 2.39 -6.89 9.37
N ARG A 73 2.80 -6.98 10.63
CA ARG A 73 1.90 -7.33 11.73
C ARG A 73 1.90 -6.13 12.67
N PRO A 74 0.88 -5.27 12.65
CA PRO A 74 0.74 -4.35 13.77
C PRO A 74 0.49 -5.17 15.03
N GLU A 75 0.98 -4.66 16.16
CA GLU A 75 0.68 -5.27 17.44
C GLU A 75 -0.85 -5.23 17.67
N PRO A 76 -1.47 -6.37 18.02
CA PRO A 76 -2.91 -6.40 18.25
C PRO A 76 -3.23 -5.56 19.48
N LEU A 77 -4.07 -4.54 19.30
CA LEU A 77 -4.61 -3.74 20.41
C LEU A 77 -5.64 -4.52 21.24
N ASP A 78 -6.25 -5.56 20.65
CA ASP A 78 -7.16 -6.49 21.31
C ASP A 78 -6.77 -7.95 20.99
N PRO A 79 -6.38 -8.77 21.97
CA PRO A 79 -6.07 -10.18 21.78
C PRO A 79 -7.23 -11.01 21.24
N ALA A 80 -8.49 -10.63 21.53
CA ALA A 80 -9.68 -11.37 21.12
C ALA A 80 -9.97 -11.25 19.61
N ARG A 81 -9.45 -10.22 18.95
CA ARG A 81 -9.72 -9.88 17.55
C ARG A 81 -8.43 -9.56 16.80
N THR A 82 -7.59 -10.58 16.66
CA THR A 82 -6.29 -10.47 15.98
C THR A 82 -6.45 -10.63 14.47
N ALA A 83 -5.97 -9.68 13.66
CA ALA A 83 -5.96 -9.87 12.20
C ALA A 83 -5.16 -11.11 11.81
N THR A 84 -5.71 -11.85 10.87
CA THR A 84 -5.07 -13.04 10.30
C THR A 84 -3.95 -12.70 9.33
N GLY A 85 -3.94 -11.48 8.80
CA GLY A 85 -2.82 -10.94 8.06
C GLY A 85 -2.94 -9.43 7.87
N ALA A 86 -1.81 -8.81 7.57
CA ALA A 86 -1.73 -7.42 7.17
C ALA A 86 -0.55 -7.18 6.24
N CYS A 87 -0.63 -6.10 5.48
CA CYS A 87 0.42 -5.63 4.59
C CYS A 87 0.56 -4.12 4.65
N GLY A 88 1.74 -3.63 4.32
CA GLY A 88 2.06 -2.22 4.18
C GLY A 88 2.68 -1.95 2.82
N ALA A 89 2.34 -0.79 2.27
CA ALA A 89 2.93 -0.24 1.06
C ALA A 89 3.49 1.16 1.34
N LEU A 90 4.65 1.44 0.78
CA LEU A 90 5.29 2.75 0.85
C LEU A 90 5.73 3.16 -0.55
N TRP A 91 5.07 4.18 -1.10
CA TRP A 91 5.50 4.85 -2.32
C TRP A 91 6.53 5.91 -1.98
N CYS A 92 7.58 6.01 -2.78
CA CYS A 92 8.49 7.15 -2.80
C CYS A 92 8.60 7.64 -4.24
N LEU A 93 7.97 8.78 -4.51
CA LEU A 93 8.04 9.41 -5.82
C LEU A 93 8.99 10.59 -5.73
N ARG A 94 10.00 10.59 -6.60
CA ARG A 94 10.93 11.70 -6.79
C ARG A 94 10.66 12.38 -8.13
N ALA A 95 10.48 13.69 -8.07
CA ALA A 95 10.25 14.55 -9.21
C ALA A 95 11.57 14.95 -9.89
N ARG A 96 11.67 14.73 -11.20
CA ARG A 96 12.76 15.26 -12.06
C ARG A 96 12.28 16.47 -12.87
N ARG A 97 10.97 16.59 -13.07
CA ARG A 97 10.26 17.78 -13.49
C ARG A 97 9.11 18.05 -12.52
N GLU A 98 8.42 19.17 -12.68
CA GLU A 98 7.16 19.38 -11.96
C GLU A 98 6.15 18.28 -12.32
N VAL A 99 5.54 17.67 -11.30
CA VAL A 99 4.59 16.55 -11.46
C VAL A 99 3.56 16.56 -10.34
N ARG A 100 2.32 16.19 -10.63
CA ARG A 100 1.28 15.91 -9.63
C ARG A 100 1.24 14.41 -9.31
N PRO A 101 1.61 13.97 -8.10
CA PRO A 101 1.52 12.58 -7.72
C PRO A 101 0.06 12.14 -7.60
N ALA A 102 -0.22 10.91 -8.03
CA ALA A 102 -1.44 10.20 -7.68
C ALA A 102 -1.11 8.74 -7.36
N PHE A 103 -1.72 8.21 -6.30
CA PHE A 103 -1.48 6.87 -5.79
C PHE A 103 -2.80 6.13 -5.60
N THR A 104 -2.78 4.82 -5.69
CA THR A 104 -3.99 4.01 -5.49
C THR A 104 -3.65 2.68 -4.85
N ALA A 105 -4.40 2.34 -3.80
CA ALA A 105 -4.48 0.98 -3.28
C ALA A 105 -5.87 0.42 -3.62
N ALA A 106 -5.93 -0.73 -4.29
CA ALA A 106 -7.19 -1.29 -4.77
C ALA A 106 -7.21 -2.81 -4.71
N LEU A 107 -8.31 -3.39 -4.22
CA LEU A 107 -8.55 -4.81 -4.41
C LEU A 107 -8.88 -5.07 -5.89
N THR A 108 -8.15 -6.01 -6.47
CA THR A 108 -8.35 -6.51 -7.82
C THR A 108 -9.04 -7.86 -7.72
N ASP A 109 -10.03 -8.09 -8.59
CA ASP A 109 -10.78 -9.36 -8.62
C ASP A 109 -11.39 -9.79 -7.26
N PRO A 110 -12.18 -8.91 -6.59
CA PRO A 110 -12.82 -9.28 -5.34
C PRO A 110 -13.90 -10.36 -5.55
N PRO A 111 -14.16 -11.23 -4.54
CA PRO A 111 -15.24 -12.20 -4.61
C PRO A 111 -16.60 -11.57 -4.97
N PRO A 112 -17.50 -12.31 -5.65
CA PRO A 112 -18.87 -11.85 -5.86
C PRO A 112 -19.56 -11.52 -4.53
N GLY A 113 -20.32 -10.42 -4.52
CA GLY A 113 -21.02 -9.96 -3.31
C GLY A 113 -20.15 -9.18 -2.33
N THR A 114 -18.89 -8.89 -2.67
CA THR A 114 -18.06 -7.98 -1.89
C THR A 114 -18.67 -6.58 -1.86
N GLY A 115 -18.93 -6.09 -0.65
CA GLY A 115 -19.33 -4.71 -0.38
C GLY A 115 -18.13 -3.89 0.10
N SER A 116 -18.20 -2.57 -0.03
CA SER A 116 -17.21 -1.68 0.55
C SER A 116 -17.85 -0.39 1.07
N GLY A 117 -17.41 0.05 2.24
CA GLY A 117 -17.87 1.25 2.94
C GLY A 117 -16.72 2.17 3.29
N TYR A 118 -17.01 3.47 3.35
CA TYR A 118 -16.07 4.44 3.90
C TYR A 118 -16.11 4.39 5.42
N ASP A 119 -14.94 4.33 6.05
CA ASP A 119 -14.77 4.28 7.51
C ASP A 119 -13.64 5.24 7.95
N GLY A 120 -13.51 6.37 7.27
CA GLY A 120 -12.48 7.34 7.63
C GLY A 120 -12.82 8.08 8.93
N GLY A 121 -11.78 8.39 9.69
CA GLY A 121 -11.83 9.17 10.93
C GLY A 121 -10.99 10.44 10.83
N GLN A 122 -10.77 11.12 11.96
CA GLN A 122 -9.85 12.26 11.97
C GLN A 122 -8.45 11.82 11.55
N HIS A 123 -7.93 12.44 10.49
CA HIS A 123 -6.58 12.22 9.96
C HIS A 123 -6.38 10.85 9.28
N VAL A 124 -7.45 10.14 8.93
CA VAL A 124 -7.36 8.79 8.34
C VAL A 124 -8.34 8.64 7.18
N ALA A 125 -7.77 8.31 6.03
CA ALA A 125 -8.49 7.83 4.87
C ALA A 125 -8.63 6.31 4.97
N ALA A 126 -9.85 5.80 5.12
CA ALA A 126 -10.09 4.38 5.33
C ALA A 126 -11.26 3.84 4.51
N LEU A 127 -11.10 2.58 4.11
CA LEU A 127 -12.08 1.80 3.37
C LEU A 127 -12.21 0.43 4.04
N GLU A 128 -13.42 0.08 4.44
CA GLU A 128 -13.77 -1.28 4.83
C GLU A 128 -14.34 -2.05 3.65
N VAL A 129 -13.99 -3.32 3.59
CA VAL A 129 -14.40 -4.23 2.53
C VAL A 129 -14.80 -5.57 3.15
N ASP A 130 -16.07 -5.94 2.96
CA ASP A 130 -16.63 -7.20 3.46
C ASP A 130 -16.95 -8.13 2.29
N GLY A 131 -16.59 -9.40 2.42
CA GLY A 131 -16.95 -10.42 1.44
C GLY A 131 -16.28 -11.75 1.75
N GLY A 132 -16.74 -12.84 1.12
CA GLY A 132 -16.03 -14.13 1.22
C GLY A 132 -15.71 -14.61 2.65
N GLY A 133 -16.52 -14.23 3.65
CA GLY A 133 -16.30 -14.55 5.06
C GLY A 133 -15.15 -13.79 5.75
N HIS A 134 -14.69 -12.67 5.18
CA HIS A 134 -13.63 -11.83 5.74
C HIS A 134 -14.01 -10.35 5.70
N ARG A 135 -13.46 -9.60 6.65
CA ARG A 135 -13.38 -8.14 6.60
C ARG A 135 -11.94 -7.74 6.32
N LEU A 136 -11.76 -6.82 5.37
CA LEU A 136 -10.50 -6.16 5.08
C LEU A 136 -10.66 -4.67 5.30
N THR A 137 -9.66 -4.06 5.91
CA THR A 137 -9.63 -2.62 6.18
C THR A 137 -8.39 -2.08 5.48
N LEU A 138 -8.56 -1.06 4.65
CA LEU A 138 -7.52 -0.39 3.88
C LEU A 138 -7.39 1.05 4.39
N HIS A 139 -6.18 1.47 4.71
CA HIS A 139 -5.90 2.74 5.35
C HIS A 139 -4.77 3.51 4.68
N GLY A 140 -4.81 4.82 4.80
CA GLY A 140 -3.68 5.73 4.62
C GLY A 140 -4.02 7.12 5.15
N PRO A 141 -3.14 8.11 4.98
CA PRO A 141 -3.39 9.45 5.48
C PRO A 141 -4.46 10.14 4.63
N ASP A 142 -5.38 10.87 5.27
CA ASP A 142 -6.25 11.82 4.57
C ASP A 142 -5.50 13.12 4.24
N ALA A 143 -6.16 14.05 3.55
CA ALA A 143 -5.55 15.33 3.18
C ALA A 143 -5.10 16.17 4.39
N GLU A 144 -5.82 16.11 5.51
CA GLU A 144 -5.45 16.84 6.73
C GLU A 144 -4.18 16.24 7.36
N ALA A 145 -4.11 14.91 7.46
CA ALA A 145 -2.96 14.16 7.93
C ALA A 145 -1.74 14.42 7.06
N ILE A 146 -1.90 14.47 5.72
CA ILE A 146 -0.82 14.84 4.80
C ILE A 146 -0.33 16.26 5.09
N GLY A 147 -1.24 17.20 5.36
CA GLY A 147 -0.89 18.56 5.75
C GLY A 147 -0.14 18.64 7.08
N LEU A 148 -0.52 17.83 8.07
CA LEU A 148 0.17 17.71 9.36
C LEU A 148 1.56 17.07 9.21
N LEU A 149 1.68 15.99 8.44
CA LEU A 149 2.94 15.34 8.12
C LEU A 149 3.89 16.30 7.39
N ALA A 150 3.38 17.11 6.46
CA ALA A 150 4.20 18.13 5.79
C ALA A 150 4.85 19.12 6.79
N ALA A 151 4.22 19.39 7.93
CA ALA A 151 4.77 20.29 8.93
C ALA A 151 5.90 19.68 9.78
N THR A 152 5.98 18.34 9.86
CA THR A 152 6.85 17.63 10.84
C THR A 152 7.78 16.59 10.22
N ASP A 153 7.44 16.07 9.04
CA ASP A 153 8.14 14.97 8.37
C ASP A 153 8.96 15.48 7.16
N PRO A 154 10.29 15.29 7.14
CA PRO A 154 11.13 15.70 6.01
C PRO A 154 10.87 14.91 4.71
N ASP A 155 10.17 13.78 4.79
CA ASP A 155 9.82 12.94 3.65
C ASP A 155 8.49 13.37 2.98
N VAL A 156 7.84 14.44 3.50
CA VAL A 156 6.68 15.13 2.90
C VAL A 156 7.05 16.60 2.63
N PRO A 157 6.75 17.17 1.45
CA PRO A 157 7.11 18.55 1.15
C PRO A 157 6.49 19.57 2.12
N THR A 158 7.33 20.32 2.83
CA THR A 158 6.87 21.28 3.86
C THR A 158 5.92 22.34 3.34
N ARG A 159 5.98 22.72 2.05
CA ARG A 159 5.02 23.69 1.48
C ARG A 159 3.58 23.18 1.45
N TRP A 160 3.36 21.89 1.64
CA TRP A 160 2.02 21.32 1.69
C TRP A 160 1.35 21.57 3.05
N ALA A 161 2.12 21.95 4.08
CA ALA A 161 1.58 22.31 5.38
C ALA A 161 0.60 23.49 5.26
N GLY A 162 -0.63 23.29 5.74
CA GLY A 162 -1.68 24.30 5.71
C GLY A 162 -2.31 24.57 4.34
N LEU A 163 -1.99 23.78 3.30
CA LEU A 163 -2.74 23.85 2.04
C LEU A 163 -4.17 23.35 2.26
N ALA A 164 -5.15 24.11 1.77
CA ALA A 164 -6.52 23.61 1.68
C ALA A 164 -6.60 22.46 0.65
N PRO A 165 -7.40 21.40 0.90
CA PRO A 165 -7.57 20.25 0.01
C PRO A 165 -8.41 20.58 -1.23
N VAL A 166 -8.02 21.59 -1.99
CA VAL A 166 -8.72 22.01 -3.21
C VAL A 166 -8.07 21.34 -4.41
N GLY A 167 -8.77 20.36 -5.00
CA GLY A 167 -8.30 19.63 -6.17
C GLY A 167 -7.18 18.63 -5.88
N TRP A 168 -6.99 18.28 -4.60
CA TRP A 168 -6.13 17.19 -4.13
C TRP A 168 -6.73 16.60 -2.84
N GLY A 169 -6.30 15.40 -2.46
CA GLY A 169 -6.80 14.65 -1.33
C GLY A 169 -7.15 13.20 -1.68
N GLU A 170 -7.75 12.52 -0.73
CA GLU A 170 -8.26 11.17 -0.86
C GLU A 170 -9.63 11.13 -1.57
N HIS A 171 -9.85 10.06 -2.34
CA HIS A 171 -11.10 9.80 -3.03
C HIS A 171 -11.39 8.29 -3.04
N TYR A 172 -12.69 7.98 -2.95
CA TYR A 172 -13.26 6.63 -2.94
C TYR A 172 -14.06 6.43 -4.23
N PRO A 173 -13.50 5.73 -5.24
CA PRO A 173 -14.20 5.51 -6.50
C PRO A 173 -15.48 4.68 -6.28
N PRO A 174 -16.65 5.13 -6.77
CA PRO A 174 -17.89 4.39 -6.57
C PRO A 174 -17.83 3.01 -7.23
N GLY A 175 -18.29 1.99 -6.50
CA GLY A 175 -18.38 0.62 -7.00
C GLY A 175 -17.04 -0.09 -7.16
N ARG A 176 -15.95 0.42 -6.57
CA ARG A 176 -14.64 -0.24 -6.54
C ARG A 176 -14.05 -0.19 -5.14
N PRO A 177 -13.59 -1.33 -4.58
CA PRO A 177 -12.89 -1.35 -3.30
C PRO A 177 -11.47 -0.77 -3.47
N ALA A 178 -11.37 0.56 -3.52
CA ALA A 178 -10.14 1.28 -3.77
C ALA A 178 -10.08 2.60 -2.99
N LEU A 179 -8.86 2.96 -2.60
CA LEU A 179 -8.51 4.27 -2.06
C LEU A 179 -7.54 4.96 -3.00
N HIS A 180 -7.90 6.16 -3.43
CA HIS A 180 -7.13 6.98 -4.36
C HIS A 180 -6.64 8.24 -3.66
N TRP A 181 -5.37 8.59 -3.82
CA TRP A 181 -4.82 9.86 -3.35
C TRP A 181 -4.33 10.68 -4.53
N THR A 182 -4.75 11.93 -4.59
CA THR A 182 -4.14 12.96 -5.43
C THR A 182 -3.39 13.92 -4.53
N LEU A 183 -2.15 14.25 -4.86
CA LEU A 183 -1.32 15.14 -4.04
C LEU A 183 -1.00 16.44 -4.77
N PRO A 184 -0.64 17.52 -4.05
CA PRO A 184 -0.18 18.74 -4.69
C PRO A 184 1.08 18.49 -5.54
N ALA A 185 1.41 19.42 -6.44
CA ALA A 185 2.55 19.27 -7.32
C ALA A 185 3.89 19.21 -6.55
N LEU A 186 4.81 18.39 -7.06
CA LEU A 186 6.22 18.32 -6.67
C LEU A 186 7.09 19.02 -7.70
N PRO A 187 7.79 20.12 -7.35
CA PRO A 187 8.84 20.70 -8.16
C PRO A 187 9.99 19.72 -8.44
N PRO A 188 10.81 20.01 -9.46
CA PRO A 188 12.03 19.24 -9.73
C PRO A 188 12.93 19.15 -8.49
N GLY A 189 13.44 17.93 -8.22
CA GLY A 189 14.36 17.67 -7.11
C GLY A 189 13.66 17.29 -5.80
N GLU A 190 12.35 17.48 -5.71
CA GLU A 190 11.59 17.06 -4.54
C GLU A 190 11.12 15.62 -4.61
N HIS A 191 10.63 15.13 -3.46
CA HIS A 191 10.07 13.82 -3.33
C HIS A 191 8.92 13.82 -2.30
N VAL A 192 8.12 12.77 -2.35
CA VAL A 192 7.10 12.46 -1.34
C VAL A 192 7.17 10.99 -0.99
N LEU A 193 7.03 10.68 0.30
CA LEU A 193 6.69 9.35 0.79
C LEU A 193 5.21 9.31 1.17
N LEU A 194 4.49 8.31 0.66
CA LEU A 194 3.10 8.05 1.04
C LEU A 194 2.97 6.59 1.46
N SER A 195 2.40 6.35 2.64
CA SER A 195 2.12 5.01 3.15
C SER A 195 0.66 4.64 3.01
N ALA A 196 0.41 3.37 2.73
CA ALA A 196 -0.89 2.73 2.89
C ALA A 196 -0.72 1.37 3.57
N SER A 197 -1.74 0.88 4.24
CA SER A 197 -1.74 -0.46 4.83
C SER A 197 -3.10 -1.11 4.67
N ALA A 198 -3.11 -2.44 4.72
CA ALA A 198 -4.34 -3.19 4.84
C ALA A 198 -4.20 -4.30 5.85
N ALA A 199 -5.27 -4.59 6.56
CA ALA A 199 -5.38 -5.71 7.50
C ALA A 199 -6.68 -6.47 7.26
N TRP A 200 -6.69 -7.77 7.55
CA TRP A 200 -7.89 -8.59 7.38
C TRP A 200 -8.04 -9.67 8.45
N LEU A 201 -9.30 -9.94 8.77
CA LEU A 201 -9.73 -10.95 9.71
C LEU A 201 -10.95 -11.71 9.17
N PRO A 202 -11.22 -12.92 9.69
CA PRO A 202 -12.50 -13.58 9.46
C PRO A 202 -13.64 -12.66 9.91
N ALA A 203 -14.72 -12.63 9.13
CA ALA A 203 -15.93 -11.94 9.53
C ALA A 203 -16.56 -12.66 10.72
N ASP A 204 -16.91 -11.93 11.77
CA ASP A 204 -17.67 -12.46 12.91
C ASP A 204 -19.17 -12.18 12.68
N PRO A 205 -19.99 -13.19 12.38
CA PRO A 205 -21.42 -13.00 12.12
C PRO A 205 -22.22 -12.63 13.37
N ALA A 206 -21.62 -12.73 14.57
CA ALA A 206 -22.26 -12.44 15.85
C ALA A 206 -21.84 -11.10 16.45
N ALA A 207 -20.97 -10.35 15.77
CA ALA A 207 -20.51 -9.09 16.28
C ALA A 207 -21.53 -7.97 16.04
N GLU A 208 -21.86 -7.25 17.11
CA GLU A 208 -22.69 -6.04 17.04
C GLU A 208 -21.92 -4.89 16.39
N GLU A 209 -22.64 -3.94 15.78
CA GLU A 209 -22.16 -2.78 14.98
C GLU A 209 -21.10 -1.87 15.66
N ASP A 210 -20.70 -2.12 16.91
CA ASP A 210 -19.60 -1.41 17.61
C ASP A 210 -18.18 -1.82 17.11
N GLU A 211 -18.07 -2.37 15.89
CA GLU A 211 -16.82 -2.87 15.30
C GLU A 211 -16.00 -1.82 14.53
N ASP A 212 -16.62 -0.70 14.15
CA ASP A 212 -16.04 0.39 13.34
C ASP A 212 -14.73 0.93 13.97
N ASP A 213 -14.61 0.87 15.29
CA ASP A 213 -13.46 1.41 16.01
C ASP A 213 -12.16 0.61 15.79
N GLN A 214 -12.24 -0.68 15.40
CA GLN A 214 -11.06 -1.54 15.38
C GLN A 214 -10.30 -1.46 14.06
N ALA A 215 -11.00 -1.35 12.94
CA ALA A 215 -10.40 -1.10 11.63
C ALA A 215 -9.57 0.18 11.62
N ALA A 216 -10.20 1.29 12.02
CA ALA A 216 -9.56 2.61 12.17
C ALA A 216 -8.33 2.59 13.08
N ARG A 217 -8.36 1.81 14.17
CA ARG A 217 -7.23 1.65 15.10
C ARG A 217 -6.03 0.93 14.49
N TRP A 218 -6.23 0.01 13.54
CA TRP A 218 -5.12 -0.61 12.80
C TRP A 218 -4.51 0.38 11.80
N GLY A 219 -5.35 1.21 11.18
CA GLY A 219 -4.93 2.33 10.33
C GLY A 219 -4.01 3.31 11.07
N ALA A 220 -4.35 3.68 12.31
CA ALA A 220 -3.59 4.60 13.15
C ALA A 220 -2.14 4.15 13.45
N LEU A 221 -1.81 2.87 13.26
CA LEU A 221 -0.45 2.32 13.44
C LEU A 221 0.38 2.34 12.15
N THR A 222 -0.15 2.92 11.07
CA THR A 222 0.49 2.92 9.76
C THR A 222 1.39 4.15 9.60
N HIS A 223 2.64 4.01 10.03
CA HIS A 223 3.70 4.99 9.77
C HIS A 223 4.71 4.43 8.75
N PRO A 224 5.29 5.26 7.86
CA PRO A 224 6.39 4.85 6.99
C PRO A 224 7.48 4.05 7.73
N ASP A 225 7.85 4.48 8.94
CA ASP A 225 8.87 3.80 9.76
C ASP A 225 8.49 2.36 10.14
N ALA A 226 7.21 2.10 10.45
CA ALA A 226 6.75 0.75 10.79
C ALA A 226 6.84 -0.19 9.56
N ILE A 227 6.51 0.32 8.38
CA ILE A 227 6.62 -0.41 7.11
C ILE A 227 8.10 -0.67 6.78
N LEU A 228 8.96 0.33 6.95
CA LEU A 228 10.41 0.19 6.74
C LEU A 228 11.04 -0.81 7.72
N ALA A 229 10.63 -0.78 9.00
CA ALA A 229 11.08 -1.73 10.01
C ALA A 229 10.63 -3.17 9.69
N ALA A 230 9.39 -3.36 9.23
CA ALA A 230 8.90 -4.66 8.80
C ALA A 230 9.69 -5.24 7.61
N ALA A 231 10.15 -4.36 6.71
CA ALA A 231 10.96 -4.74 5.56
C ALA A 231 12.45 -4.98 5.88
N ALA A 232 12.91 -4.65 7.09
CA ALA A 232 14.30 -4.80 7.51
C ALA A 232 14.73 -6.29 7.61
N PRO A 233 16.02 -6.61 7.42
CA PRO A 233 16.52 -7.98 7.56
C PRO A 233 16.36 -8.51 8.99
N GLY A 234 15.96 -9.77 9.13
CA GLY A 234 15.79 -10.44 10.43
C GLY A 234 14.35 -10.48 10.94
N THR A 235 13.42 -9.77 10.29
CA THR A 235 11.99 -9.87 10.58
C THR A 235 11.43 -11.18 9.99
N PRO A 236 10.83 -12.08 10.79
CA PRO A 236 10.27 -13.34 10.30
C PRO A 236 9.07 -13.08 9.37
N GLU A 237 9.00 -13.84 8.27
CA GLU A 237 7.87 -13.79 7.33
C GLU A 237 6.60 -14.34 8.05
N PRO A 238 5.52 -13.55 8.19
CA PRO A 238 4.29 -14.07 8.77
C PRO A 238 3.66 -15.12 7.84
N PRO A 239 2.98 -16.15 8.39
CA PRO A 239 2.31 -17.16 7.59
C PRO A 239 1.22 -16.50 6.72
N GLY A 240 1.39 -16.53 5.40
CA GLY A 240 0.47 -15.95 4.41
C GLY A 240 1.12 -15.18 3.25
N ALA A 241 2.43 -14.96 3.27
CA ALA A 241 3.09 -14.05 2.34
C ALA A 241 3.29 -14.57 0.91
N LEU A 242 2.97 -13.68 -0.05
CA LEU A 242 3.47 -13.55 -1.43
C LEU A 242 3.58 -14.84 -2.26
N ARG A 243 2.66 -14.98 -3.23
CA ARG A 243 2.63 -16.11 -4.16
C ARG A 243 4.01 -16.37 -4.78
N ARG A 244 4.55 -17.57 -4.54
CA ARG A 244 5.60 -18.15 -5.38
C ARG A 244 4.94 -18.48 -6.73
N ASN A 245 5.23 -17.72 -7.78
CA ASN A 245 4.92 -18.14 -9.15
C ASN A 245 5.78 -19.37 -9.50
N ARG A 246 5.33 -20.55 -9.07
CA ARG A 246 5.78 -21.82 -9.62
C ARG A 246 5.11 -21.98 -10.98
N THR A 247 5.83 -21.63 -12.04
CA THR A 247 5.55 -22.13 -13.39
C THR A 247 5.49 -23.65 -13.33
N ARG A 248 4.28 -24.21 -13.47
CA ARG A 248 4.12 -25.64 -13.78
C ARG A 248 4.76 -25.87 -15.15
N ARG A 249 5.95 -26.46 -15.18
CA ARG A 249 6.46 -27.15 -16.37
C ARG A 249 5.51 -28.31 -16.64
N ALA A 250 4.69 -28.19 -17.68
CA ALA A 250 4.04 -29.33 -18.30
C ALA A 250 5.15 -30.25 -18.83
N SER A 251 5.35 -31.39 -18.16
CA SER A 251 6.15 -32.47 -18.71
C SER A 251 5.29 -33.17 -19.76
N ARG A 252 5.71 -33.05 -21.02
CA ARG A 252 5.29 -33.92 -22.11
C ARG A 252 5.53 -35.37 -21.68
N ILE A 253 4.49 -36.18 -21.68
CA ILE A 253 4.62 -37.63 -21.81
C ILE A 253 4.36 -37.91 -23.28
N GLY A 254 5.38 -38.46 -23.96
CA GLY A 254 5.34 -38.85 -25.37
C GLY A 254 4.52 -40.13 -25.59
N PRO A 255 4.25 -40.48 -26.86
CA PRO A 255 3.38 -41.58 -27.20
C PRO A 255 4.12 -42.93 -27.14
N ALA A 256 3.39 -43.96 -26.73
CA ALA A 256 3.61 -45.35 -27.09
C ALA A 256 2.24 -45.97 -27.36
#